data_AF-A0A7R9YVR8-F1
#
_entry.id   AF-A0A7R9YVR8-F1
#
_cell.length_a   1.000
_cell.length_b   1.000
_cell.length_c   1.000
_cell.angle_alpha   90.00
_cell.angle_beta   90.00
_cell.angle_gamma   90.00
#
_symmetry.space_group_name_H-M   'P 1'
#
loop_
_entity.id
_entity.type
_entity.pdbx_description
1 polymer ?
#
loop_
_entity_poly.entity_id
_entity_poly.type
_entity_poly.pdbx_seq_one_letter_code
_entity_poly.pdbx_strand_id
1 'polypeptide(L)'
;MSLLSRLDGRLSFTCVEMRDCEHPPAGRCSPQALLQHIIESAEAYGVPLAGENALQRYDDYAFDRIADSAFGRSARSGRLEQVTFLRMGDLMFDNWDAFSRFLKRMRTTQ
;
A
#
# COMPACT_ATOMS: atom_id res chain seq x y z
N MET A 1 12.06 5.41 -11.95
CA MET A 1 12.18 6.63 -11.12
C MET A 1 12.76 7.82 -11.88
N SER A 2 14.00 7.76 -12.42
CA SER A 2 14.61 8.89 -13.16
C SER A 2 13.71 9.55 -14.22
N LEU A 3 13.02 8.75 -15.04
CA LEU A 3 12.07 9.27 -16.02
C LEU A 3 10.91 10.04 -15.37
N LEU A 4 10.31 9.50 -14.30
CA LEU A 4 9.21 10.15 -13.59
C LEU A 4 9.68 11.46 -12.95
N SER A 5 10.83 11.45 -12.28
CA SER A 5 11.43 12.65 -11.69
C SER A 5 11.67 13.76 -12.74
N ARG A 6 12.19 13.40 -13.92
CA ARG A 6 12.41 14.36 -15.02
C ARG A 6 11.13 14.94 -15.64
N LEU A 7 10.01 14.25 -15.48
CA LEU A 7 8.72 14.62 -16.06
C LEU A 7 7.73 15.17 -15.03
N ASP A 8 8.18 15.41 -13.78
CA ASP A 8 7.31 15.74 -12.65
C ASP A 8 6.16 14.73 -12.45
N GLY A 9 6.47 13.46 -12.74
CA GLY A 9 5.54 12.35 -12.67
C GLY A 9 5.44 11.76 -11.27
N ARG A 10 4.31 11.10 -11.01
CA ARG A 10 4.06 10.32 -9.80
C ARG A 10 4.06 8.83 -10.11
N LEU A 11 4.43 8.00 -9.15
CA LEU A 11 4.31 6.55 -9.25
C LEU A 11 3.07 6.08 -8.49
N SER A 12 2.23 5.25 -9.13
CA SER A 12 1.24 4.43 -8.44
C SER A 12 1.69 2.97 -8.45
N PHE A 13 1.70 2.33 -7.29
CA PHE A 13 2.16 0.95 -7.11
C PHE A 13 1.06 0.09 -6.48
N THR A 14 0.93 -1.16 -6.92
CA THR A 14 -0.10 -2.10 -6.43
C THR A 14 0.48 -3.11 -5.43
N CYS A 15 -0.34 -4.00 -4.85
CA CYS A 15 0.03 -5.01 -3.87
C CYS A 15 0.41 -4.48 -2.47
N VAL A 16 -0.05 -3.29 -2.09
CA VAL A 16 0.32 -2.67 -0.79
C VAL A 16 -0.28 -3.36 0.44
N GLU A 17 -1.21 -4.29 0.24
CA GLU A 17 -1.87 -5.09 1.27
C GLU A 17 -1.21 -6.45 1.54
N MET A 18 -0.33 -6.90 0.63
CA MET A 18 0.19 -8.27 0.65
C MET A 18 1.29 -8.49 1.70
N ARG A 19 1.37 -9.71 2.24
CA ARG A 19 2.44 -10.15 3.14
C ARG A 19 3.17 -11.35 2.57
N ASP A 20 4.48 -11.40 2.74
CA ASP A 20 5.32 -12.50 2.28
C ASP A 20 4.85 -13.85 2.85
N CYS A 21 4.37 -13.85 4.11
CA CYS A 21 3.86 -15.04 4.78
C CYS A 21 2.55 -15.60 4.19
N GLU A 22 1.90 -14.88 3.28
CA GLU A 22 0.66 -15.32 2.61
C GLU A 22 0.94 -16.03 1.29
N HIS A 23 2.21 -16.11 0.88
CA HIS A 23 2.61 -16.73 -0.36
C HIS A 23 3.43 -18.02 -0.13
N PRO A 24 3.27 -19.03 -1.00
CA PRO A 24 4.02 -20.27 -0.88
C PRO A 24 5.52 -20.02 -1.15
N PRO A 25 6.45 -20.65 -0.39
CA PRO A 25 7.89 -20.49 -0.61
C PRO A 25 8.35 -20.83 -2.03
N ALA A 26 7.67 -21.77 -2.70
CA ALA A 26 7.96 -22.16 -4.08
C ALA A 26 7.77 -21.00 -5.09
N GLY A 27 6.92 -20.02 -4.77
CA GLY A 27 6.69 -18.84 -5.59
C GLY A 27 7.83 -17.84 -5.58
N ARG A 28 8.75 -17.92 -4.60
CA ARG A 28 9.91 -17.02 -4.43
C ARG A 28 9.55 -15.54 -4.52
N CYS A 29 8.36 -15.17 -4.05
CA CYS A 29 7.89 -13.80 -4.06
C CYS A 29 8.05 -13.15 -2.68
N SER A 30 8.35 -11.86 -2.69
CA SER A 30 8.39 -11.01 -1.50
C SER A 30 7.74 -9.66 -1.85
N PRO A 31 6.40 -9.57 -1.80
CA PRO A 31 5.71 -8.30 -2.00
C PRO A 31 6.21 -7.21 -1.04
N GLN A 32 6.58 -7.56 0.19
CA GLN A 32 7.06 -6.59 1.17
C GLN A 32 8.44 -6.04 0.80
N ALA A 33 9.39 -6.89 0.39
CA ALA A 33 10.70 -6.41 -0.04
C ALA A 33 10.61 -5.62 -1.36
N LEU A 34 9.72 -6.04 -2.27
CA LEU A 34 9.47 -5.30 -3.50
C LEU A 34 8.94 -3.89 -3.21
N LEU A 35 7.91 -3.77 -2.36
CA LEU A 35 7.37 -2.47 -1.97
C LEU A 35 8.42 -1.60 -1.28
N GLN A 36 9.22 -2.16 -0.38
CA GLN A 36 10.30 -1.43 0.29
C GLN A 36 11.31 -0.87 -0.72
N HIS A 37 11.72 -1.66 -1.71
CA HIS A 37 12.61 -1.21 -2.78
C HIS A 37 12.00 -0.03 -3.57
N ILE A 38 10.71 -0.11 -3.87
CA ILE A 38 9.99 0.96 -4.57
C ILE A 38 9.92 2.23 -3.73
N ILE A 39 9.64 2.14 -2.43
CA ILE A 39 9.62 3.29 -1.51
C ILE A 39 11.00 3.96 -1.47
N GLU A 40 12.06 3.20 -1.25
CA GLU A 40 13.44 3.71 -1.18
C GLU A 40 13.85 4.36 -2.50
N SER A 41 13.47 3.75 -3.63
CA SER A 41 13.75 4.29 -4.95
C SER A 41 12.94 5.56 -5.23
N ALA A 42 11.69 5.63 -4.80
CA ALA A 42 10.85 6.81 -4.98
C ALA A 42 11.43 7.99 -4.18
N GLU A 43 11.78 7.73 -2.91
CA GLU A 43 12.44 8.69 -2.03
C GLU A 43 13.75 9.21 -2.63
N ALA A 44 14.64 8.33 -3.08
CA ALA A 44 15.95 8.72 -3.61
C ALA A 44 15.86 9.64 -4.84
N TYR A 45 14.76 9.59 -5.59
CA TYR A 45 14.51 10.42 -6.78
C TYR A 45 13.50 11.55 -6.55
N GLY A 46 12.99 11.72 -5.32
CA GLY A 46 11.97 12.70 -5.00
C GLY A 46 10.65 12.50 -5.77
N VAL A 47 10.31 11.25 -6.10
CA VAL A 47 9.09 10.90 -6.84
C VAL A 47 7.97 10.60 -5.85
N PRO A 48 6.82 11.29 -5.93
CA PRO A 48 5.65 10.98 -5.12
C PRO A 48 5.16 9.56 -5.38
N LEU A 49 4.79 8.84 -4.31
CA LEU A 49 4.33 7.47 -4.37
C LEU A 49 2.88 7.35 -3.89
N ALA A 50 2.03 6.75 -4.70
CA ALA A 50 0.68 6.31 -4.38
C ALA A 50 0.59 4.78 -4.37
N GLY A 51 -0.39 4.23 -3.65
CA GLY A 51 -0.57 2.80 -3.47
C GLY A 51 -1.98 2.31 -3.78
N GLU A 52 -2.08 1.07 -4.24
CA GLU A 52 -3.34 0.35 -4.42
C GLU A 52 -3.24 -1.09 -3.87
N ASN A 53 -4.33 -1.62 -3.33
CA ASN A 53 -4.39 -3.05 -3.06
C ASN A 53 -4.57 -3.83 -4.38
N ALA A 54 -3.95 -5.00 -4.48
CA ALA A 54 -4.10 -5.86 -5.66
C ALA A 54 -5.35 -6.75 -5.57
N LEU A 55 -5.67 -7.23 -4.37
CA LEU A 55 -6.81 -8.11 -4.09
C LEU A 55 -7.83 -7.44 -3.19
N GLN A 56 -9.12 -7.72 -3.41
CA GLN A 56 -10.20 -7.25 -2.52
C GLN A 56 -10.16 -7.99 -1.19
N ARG A 57 -9.58 -7.37 -0.18
CA ARG A 57 -9.42 -7.93 1.16
C ARG A 57 -9.95 -6.96 2.21
N TYR A 58 -10.70 -7.51 3.16
CA TYR A 58 -11.37 -6.76 4.23
C TYR A 58 -11.01 -7.27 5.62
N ASP A 59 -9.97 -8.10 5.71
CA ASP A 59 -9.42 -8.59 6.97
C ASP A 59 -8.42 -7.58 7.58
N ASP A 60 -8.30 -7.62 8.90
CA ASP A 60 -7.45 -6.69 9.65
C ASP A 60 -5.98 -6.75 9.21
N TYR A 61 -5.49 -7.90 8.72
CA TYR A 61 -4.11 -8.00 8.28
C TYR A 61 -3.83 -7.21 7.00
N ALA A 62 -4.73 -7.26 6.03
CA ALA A 62 -4.62 -6.46 4.80
C ALA A 62 -4.69 -4.96 5.13
N PHE A 63 -5.65 -4.57 5.98
CA PHE A 63 -5.80 -3.18 6.40
C PHE A 63 -4.62 -2.66 7.21
N ASP A 64 -4.08 -3.47 8.11
CA ASP A 64 -2.85 -3.18 8.85
C ASP A 64 -1.70 -2.94 7.90
N ARG A 65 -1.52 -3.82 6.91
CA ARG A 65 -0.45 -3.66 5.92
C ARG A 65 -0.60 -2.40 5.09
N ILE A 66 -1.80 -2.08 4.62
CA ILE A 66 -2.02 -0.83 3.87
C ILE A 66 -1.66 0.38 4.72
N ALA A 67 -2.10 0.41 5.99
CA ALA A 67 -1.77 1.50 6.92
C ALA A 67 -0.26 1.57 7.20
N ASP A 68 0.41 0.43 7.39
CA ASP A 68 1.86 0.35 7.57
C ASP A 68 2.62 0.87 6.34
N SER A 69 2.13 0.53 5.15
CA SER A 69 2.67 1.00 3.87
C SER A 69 2.46 2.50 3.66
N ALA A 70 1.39 3.08 4.21
CA ALA A 70 1.12 4.51 4.08
C ALA A 70 1.90 5.37 5.08
N PHE A 71 1.83 5.04 6.37
CA PHE A 71 2.36 5.88 7.45
C PHE A 71 3.72 5.45 7.99
N GLY A 72 4.10 4.19 7.74
CA GLY A 72 5.31 3.62 8.29
C GLY A 72 5.20 3.27 9.77
N ARG A 73 6.10 2.40 10.22
CA ARG A 73 6.37 2.20 11.65
C ARG A 73 7.71 2.77 12.09
N SER A 74 8.43 3.41 11.17
CA SER A 74 9.75 4.01 11.36
C SER A 74 9.95 5.13 10.33
N ALA A 75 10.91 6.02 10.57
CA ALA A 75 11.25 7.12 9.65
C ALA A 75 11.65 6.69 8.23
N ARG A 76 11.95 5.39 8.02
CA ARG A 76 12.38 4.81 6.73
C ARG A 76 11.33 3.91 6.08
N SER A 77 10.13 3.83 6.64
CA SER A 77 9.05 2.98 6.14
C SER A 77 7.81 3.84 5.91
N GLY A 78 7.01 3.45 4.92
CA GLY A 78 5.70 4.01 4.63
C GLY A 78 5.67 5.48 4.21
N ARG A 79 5.37 5.71 2.92
CA ARG A 79 5.41 7.03 2.27
C ARG A 79 4.35 7.18 1.18
N LEU A 80 3.24 6.46 1.29
CA LEU A 80 2.18 6.60 0.31
C LEU A 80 1.45 7.92 0.58
N GLU A 81 1.55 8.86 -0.36
CA GLU A 81 0.80 10.12 -0.31
C GLU A 81 -0.69 9.91 -0.56
N GLN A 82 -1.03 8.83 -1.26
CA GLN A 82 -2.39 8.46 -1.61
C GLN A 82 -2.54 6.94 -1.62
N VAL A 83 -3.70 6.47 -1.17
CA VAL A 83 -4.12 5.08 -1.33
C VAL A 83 -5.45 5.03 -2.10
N THR A 84 -5.50 4.26 -3.17
CA THR A 84 -6.74 3.94 -3.90
C THR A 84 -7.15 2.52 -3.55
N PHE A 85 -8.33 2.37 -2.92
CA PHE A 85 -8.84 1.04 -2.56
C PHE A 85 -9.65 0.43 -3.71
N LEU A 86 -9.26 -0.76 -4.14
CA LEU A 86 -9.88 -1.53 -5.21
C LEU A 86 -10.78 -2.63 -4.59
N ARG A 87 -12.09 -2.69 -4.83
CA ARG A 87 -12.96 -1.76 -5.58
C ARG A 87 -14.31 -1.66 -4.86
N MET A 88 -14.98 -0.51 -5.00
CA MET A 88 -16.37 -0.36 -4.57
C MET A 88 -17.28 -1.37 -5.28
N GLY A 89 -18.05 -2.12 -4.49
CA GLY A 89 -18.99 -3.13 -4.97
C GLY A 89 -19.61 -3.87 -3.78
N ASP A 90 -20.45 -4.87 -4.05
CA ASP A 90 -21.23 -5.57 -3.01
C ASP A 90 -20.36 -6.09 -1.88
N LEU A 91 -19.20 -6.70 -2.21
CA LEU A 91 -18.26 -7.21 -1.22
C LEU A 91 -17.74 -6.13 -0.25
N MET A 92 -17.59 -4.88 -0.71
CA MET A 92 -17.22 -3.75 0.18
C MET A 92 -18.35 -3.42 1.15
N PHE A 93 -19.59 -3.42 0.67
CA PHE A 93 -20.76 -3.09 1.48
C PHE A 93 -21.12 -4.20 2.47
N ASP A 94 -20.93 -5.46 2.08
CA ASP A 94 -21.03 -6.61 2.99
C ASP A 94 -19.99 -6.55 4.13
N ASN A 95 -18.86 -5.87 3.89
CA ASN A 95 -17.78 -5.67 4.86
C ASN A 95 -17.67 -4.21 5.33
N TRP A 96 -18.77 -3.45 5.26
CA TRP A 96 -18.74 -2.00 5.46
C TRP A 96 -18.19 -1.57 6.81
N ASP A 97 -18.49 -2.31 7.88
CA ASP A 97 -17.99 -2.00 9.23
C ASP A 97 -16.46 -2.16 9.34
N ALA A 98 -15.90 -3.21 8.73
CA ALA A 98 -14.46 -3.42 8.68
C ALA A 98 -13.78 -2.31 7.85
N PHE A 99 -14.32 -2.02 6.67
CA PHE A 99 -13.82 -0.96 5.81
C PHE A 99 -13.92 0.43 6.48
N SER A 100 -15.04 0.73 7.16
CA SER A 100 -15.24 1.98 7.88
C SER A 100 -14.25 2.17 9.03
N ARG A 101 -13.89 1.10 9.75
CA ARG A 101 -12.85 1.13 10.78
C ARG A 101 -11.47 1.40 10.17
N PHE A 102 -11.16 0.76 9.04
CA PHE A 102 -9.94 1.02 8.28
C PHE A 102 -9.86 2.50 7.85
N LEU A 103 -10.93 3.06 7.29
CA LEU A 103 -10.98 4.47 6.89
C LEU A 103 -10.76 5.43 8.08
N LYS A 104 -11.34 5.13 9.25
CA LYS A 104 -11.11 5.93 10.46
C LYS A 104 -9.62 5.93 10.84
N ARG A 105 -8.98 4.76 10.84
CA ARG A 105 -7.53 4.65 11.11
C ARG A 105 -6.70 5.46 10.12
N MET A 106 -6.98 5.35 8.82
CA MET A 106 -6.27 6.11 7.78
C MET A 106 -6.41 7.64 7.92
N ARG A 107 -7.46 8.13 8.62
CA ARG A 107 -7.65 9.57 8.89
C ARG A 107 -6.97 10.03 10.17
N THR A 108 -6.93 9.19 11.21
CA THR A 108 -6.40 9.57 12.54
C THR A 108 -4.87 9.46 12.62
N THR A 109 -4.22 8.77 11.69
CA THR A 109 -2.75 8.66 11.63
C THR A 109 -2.08 9.78 10.80
N GLN A 110 -2.77 10.91 10.60
CA GLN A 110 -2.18 12.16 10.08
C GLN A 110 -1.58 13.00 11.21
#